data_AF-A0A0F9F4W5-F1
#
_entry.id   AF-A0A0F9F4W5-F1
#
_cell.length_a   1.000
_cell.length_b   1.000
_cell.length_c   1.000
_cell.angle_alpha   90.00
_cell.angle_beta   90.00
_cell.angle_gamma   90.00
#
_symmetry.space_group_name_H-M   'P 1'
#
loop_
_entity.id
_entity.type
_entity.pdbx_description
1 polymer ?
#
loop_
_entity_poly.entity_id
_entity_poly.type
_entity_poly.pdbx_seq_one_letter_code
_entity_poly.pdbx_strand_id
1 'polypeptide(L)'
;MASAPRGVEIQGRRCLVVCRAKRWKPTKSRVCGGASAMLGANLGIDDLDVVMHLEKMCDNLGLDTMEMGAALGVAGDAGVLTFGDGPGALELLEEVSQGTVLGRVLGQGAAITARVFGLSRVPVVKGQAIPAHDPRKEIGTGIGYATNPQGADHTGVIIFQAENTAEMVETSRQKQINTCAYDSMGLCQMAETTPEVIAIDQMWPSEGNTFNS
;
A
#
# COMPACT_ATOMS: atom_id res chain seq x y z
N MET A 1 16.44 -31.63 -18.88
CA MET A 1 16.06 -30.23 -19.07
C MET A 1 14.81 -29.97 -18.26
N ALA A 2 14.91 -29.28 -17.12
CA ALA A 2 13.75 -28.89 -16.34
C ALA A 2 12.96 -27.86 -17.15
N SER A 3 11.66 -28.11 -17.36
CA SER A 3 10.78 -27.15 -18.01
C SER A 3 10.72 -25.87 -17.18
N ALA A 4 10.90 -24.72 -17.83
CA ALA A 4 10.77 -23.42 -17.17
C ALA A 4 9.38 -23.31 -16.50
N PRO A 5 9.28 -22.69 -15.31
CA PRO A 5 7.99 -22.51 -14.64
C PRO A 5 7.05 -21.74 -15.57
N ARG A 6 5.92 -22.37 -15.91
CA ARG A 6 4.88 -21.77 -16.76
C ARG A 6 4.23 -20.65 -15.94
N GLY A 7 4.61 -19.41 -16.22
CA GLY A 7 3.99 -18.22 -15.64
C GLY A 7 2.47 -18.24 -15.82
N VAL A 8 1.74 -17.56 -14.93
CA VAL A 8 0.28 -17.49 -15.01
C VAL A 8 -0.12 -16.36 -15.94
N GLU A 9 -0.96 -16.68 -16.92
CA GLU A 9 -1.55 -15.69 -17.83
C GLU A 9 -2.83 -15.13 -17.21
N ILE A 10 -2.86 -13.81 -16.98
CA ILE A 10 -4.02 -13.09 -16.45
C ILE A 10 -4.37 -12.04 -17.49
N GLN A 11 -5.53 -12.19 -18.15
CA GLN A 11 -6.04 -11.23 -19.13
C GLN A 11 -5.02 -10.88 -20.24
N GLY A 12 -4.30 -11.88 -20.76
CA GLY A 12 -3.29 -11.69 -21.81
C GLY A 12 -1.94 -11.15 -21.32
N ARG A 13 -1.75 -10.96 -20.01
CA ARG A 13 -0.47 -10.55 -19.40
C ARG A 13 0.14 -11.72 -18.63
N ARG A 14 1.43 -12.01 -18.90
CA ARG A 14 2.18 -13.05 -18.18
C ARG A 14 2.85 -12.45 -16.95
N CYS A 15 2.47 -12.91 -15.76
CA CYS A 15 3.22 -12.64 -14.52
C CYS A 15 4.04 -13.87 -14.16
N LEU A 16 5.36 -13.72 -14.08
CA LEU A 16 6.26 -14.83 -13.70
C LEU A 16 6.34 -15.03 -12.19
N VAL A 17 6.23 -13.95 -11.41
CA VAL A 17 6.38 -14.00 -9.94
C VAL A 17 5.14 -14.57 -9.24
N VAL A 18 3.94 -14.24 -9.74
CA VAL A 18 2.65 -14.72 -9.20
C VAL A 18 2.58 -14.57 -7.67
N CYS A 19 2.86 -13.37 -7.16
CA CYS A 19 2.89 -13.08 -5.72
C CYS A 19 1.53 -13.16 -5.01
N ARG A 20 0.44 -13.38 -5.76
CA ARG A 20 -0.92 -13.46 -5.20
C ARG A 20 -1.03 -14.66 -4.27
N ALA A 21 -1.00 -14.42 -2.96
CA ALA A 21 -1.40 -15.39 -1.96
C ALA A 21 -2.94 -15.58 -2.00
N LYS A 22 -3.38 -16.84 -2.10
CA LYS A 22 -4.78 -17.23 -1.84
C LYS A 22 -4.79 -17.96 -0.51
N ARG A 23 -5.47 -17.43 0.52
CA ARG A 23 -5.71 -18.21 1.74
C ARG A 23 -7.00 -19.02 1.60
N TRP A 24 -6.91 -20.28 1.99
CA TRP A 24 -7.93 -21.30 1.81
C TRP A 24 -8.82 -21.41 3.06
N LYS A 25 -10.10 -21.01 2.88
CA LYS A 25 -11.31 -21.14 3.74
C LYS A 25 -11.27 -20.52 5.16
N PRO A 26 -12.36 -19.86 5.61
CA PRO A 26 -13.74 -19.89 5.06
C PRO A 26 -14.03 -18.89 3.91
N THR A 27 -13.33 -17.76 3.87
CA THR A 27 -13.72 -16.56 3.08
C THR A 27 -13.24 -16.54 1.64
N LYS A 28 -12.24 -17.36 1.28
CA LYS A 28 -11.57 -17.35 -0.04
C LYS A 28 -11.11 -15.94 -0.46
N SER A 29 -10.78 -15.05 0.48
CA SER A 29 -10.20 -13.75 0.16
C SER A 29 -8.70 -13.86 -0.14
N ARG A 30 -8.23 -12.91 -0.94
CA ARG A 30 -6.80 -12.68 -1.11
C ARG A 30 -6.29 -12.06 0.18
N VAL A 31 -5.07 -12.40 0.56
CA VAL A 31 -4.37 -11.77 1.69
C VAL A 31 -3.29 -10.89 1.10
N CYS A 32 -3.37 -9.60 1.36
CA CYS A 32 -2.30 -8.65 1.05
C CYS A 32 -1.59 -8.26 2.35
N GLY A 33 -0.27 -8.44 2.44
CA GLY A 33 0.47 -8.21 3.69
C GLY A 33 0.28 -6.79 4.27
N GLY A 34 0.25 -5.76 3.41
CA GLY A 34 -0.02 -4.39 3.84
C GLY A 34 -1.44 -4.18 4.38
N ALA A 35 -2.43 -4.80 3.73
CA ALA A 35 -3.83 -4.72 4.16
C ALA A 35 -4.04 -5.40 5.52
N SER A 36 -3.40 -6.55 5.73
CA SER A 36 -3.49 -7.27 7.01
C SER A 36 -2.85 -6.50 8.17
N ALA A 37 -1.82 -5.70 7.90
CA ALA A 37 -1.23 -4.84 8.91
C ALA A 37 -2.14 -3.67 9.28
N MET A 38 -2.77 -3.01 8.31
CA MET A 38 -3.60 -1.82 8.54
C MET A 38 -5.01 -2.14 9.08
N LEU A 39 -5.59 -3.26 8.65
CA LEU A 39 -6.92 -3.72 9.11
C LEU A 39 -6.85 -4.72 10.28
N GLY A 40 -5.65 -5.20 10.61
CA GLY A 40 -5.39 -6.10 11.74
C GLY A 40 -4.61 -5.40 12.84
N ALA A 41 -3.27 -5.50 12.77
CA ALA A 41 -2.36 -5.04 13.82
C ALA A 41 -2.56 -3.57 14.23
N ASN A 42 -2.79 -2.68 13.27
CA ASN A 42 -3.07 -1.26 13.53
C ASN A 42 -4.35 -1.04 14.36
N LEU A 43 -5.36 -1.90 14.19
CA LEU A 43 -6.62 -1.85 14.93
C LEU A 43 -6.59 -2.70 16.21
N GLY A 44 -5.49 -3.41 16.48
CA GLY A 44 -5.38 -4.37 17.58
C GLY A 44 -6.17 -5.66 17.36
N ILE A 45 -6.56 -5.97 16.12
CA ILE A 45 -7.31 -7.18 15.76
C ILE A 45 -6.32 -8.28 15.38
N ASP A 46 -6.32 -9.39 16.13
CA ASP A 46 -5.43 -10.54 15.91
C ASP A 46 -6.12 -11.73 15.23
N ASP A 47 -7.45 -11.73 15.14
CA ASP A 47 -8.23 -12.70 14.38
C ASP A 47 -8.09 -12.44 12.87
N LEU A 48 -7.26 -13.26 12.23
CA LEU A 48 -7.01 -13.14 10.80
C LEU A 48 -8.25 -13.42 9.94
N ASP A 49 -9.21 -14.23 10.40
CA ASP A 49 -10.45 -14.43 9.65
C ASP A 49 -11.27 -13.14 9.62
N VAL A 50 -11.31 -12.37 10.71
CA VAL A 50 -11.94 -11.03 10.74
C VAL A 50 -11.22 -10.06 9.82
N VAL A 51 -9.89 -9.99 9.89
CA VAL A 51 -9.08 -9.14 9.00
C VAL A 51 -9.33 -9.47 7.53
N MET A 52 -9.44 -10.76 7.21
CA MET A 52 -9.74 -11.22 5.86
C MET A 52 -11.16 -10.86 5.40
N HIS A 53 -12.14 -10.73 6.30
CA HIS A 53 -13.48 -10.23 5.97
C HIS A 53 -13.43 -8.71 5.71
N LEU A 54 -12.73 -7.94 6.54
CA LEU A 54 -12.52 -6.50 6.33
C LEU A 54 -11.86 -6.22 4.97
N GLU A 55 -10.78 -6.94 4.66
CA GLU A 55 -10.11 -6.87 3.35
C GLU A 55 -11.08 -7.20 2.22
N LYS A 56 -11.90 -8.25 2.38
CA LYS A 56 -12.85 -8.67 1.35
C LYS A 56 -13.95 -7.63 1.12
N MET A 57 -14.43 -6.98 2.18
CA MET A 57 -15.40 -5.89 2.09
C MET A 57 -14.79 -4.70 1.36
N CYS A 58 -13.56 -4.29 1.72
CA CYS A 58 -12.85 -3.22 1.00
C CYS A 58 -12.68 -3.55 -0.50
N ASP A 59 -12.26 -4.76 -0.83
CA ASP A 59 -12.14 -5.26 -2.21
C ASP A 59 -13.46 -5.16 -2.99
N ASN A 60 -14.59 -5.51 -2.34
CA ASN A 60 -15.91 -5.49 -2.98
C ASN A 60 -16.47 -4.06 -3.13
N LEU A 61 -16.15 -3.17 -2.19
CA LEU A 61 -16.58 -1.78 -2.19
C LEU A 61 -15.66 -0.87 -3.02
N GLY A 62 -14.48 -1.36 -3.41
CA GLY A 62 -13.47 -0.58 -4.13
C GLY A 62 -12.75 0.43 -3.22
N LEU A 63 -12.59 0.10 -1.94
CA LEU A 63 -11.93 0.94 -0.94
C LEU A 63 -10.45 0.58 -0.83
N ASP A 64 -9.59 1.58 -0.66
CA ASP A 64 -8.20 1.36 -0.28
C ASP A 64 -8.13 0.85 1.16
N THR A 65 -7.60 -0.37 1.33
CA THR A 65 -7.43 -1.03 2.63
C THR A 65 -6.50 -0.25 3.57
N MET A 66 -5.52 0.49 3.03
CA MET A 66 -4.57 1.24 3.84
C MET A 66 -5.25 2.48 4.43
N GLU A 67 -5.89 3.27 3.56
CA GLU A 67 -6.65 4.46 3.96
C GLU A 67 -7.81 4.11 4.90
N MET A 68 -8.54 3.02 4.62
CA MET A 68 -9.64 2.58 5.46
C MET A 68 -9.16 2.10 6.83
N GLY A 69 -8.08 1.32 6.90
CA GLY A 69 -7.49 0.90 8.17
C GLY A 69 -7.02 2.10 9.01
N ALA A 70 -6.44 3.13 8.38
CA ALA A 70 -6.07 4.36 9.07
C ALA A 70 -7.29 5.16 9.55
N ALA A 71 -8.34 5.27 8.73
CA ALA A 71 -9.59 5.94 9.13
C ALA A 71 -10.27 5.25 10.32
N LEU A 72 -10.30 3.92 10.34
CA LEU A 72 -10.78 3.13 11.47
C LEU A 72 -9.89 3.31 12.71
N GLY A 73 -8.57 3.41 12.55
CA GLY A 73 -7.65 3.74 13.64
C GLY A 73 -7.92 5.11 14.25
N VAL A 74 -8.17 6.12 13.42
CA VAL A 74 -8.60 7.47 13.85
C VAL A 74 -9.97 7.41 14.55
N ALA A 75 -10.90 6.59 14.07
CA ALA A 75 -12.17 6.35 14.75
C ALA A 75 -11.95 5.69 16.13
N GLY A 76 -10.94 4.83 16.25
CA GLY A 76 -10.46 4.27 17.52
C GLY A 76 -9.99 5.34 18.50
N ASP A 77 -9.10 6.24 18.04
CA ASP A 77 -8.62 7.38 18.84
C ASP A 77 -9.75 8.35 19.24
N ALA A 78 -10.79 8.47 18.42
CA ALA A 78 -11.98 9.27 18.72
C ALA A 78 -12.96 8.59 19.69
N GLY A 79 -12.73 7.31 20.04
CA GLY A 79 -13.63 6.52 20.89
C GLY A 79 -14.89 6.01 20.18
N VAL A 80 -14.94 6.08 18.84
CA VAL A 80 -16.04 5.54 18.03
C VAL A 80 -15.88 4.04 17.82
N LEU A 81 -14.63 3.58 17.68
CA LEU A 81 -14.26 2.17 17.63
C LEU A 81 -13.48 1.81 18.90
N THR A 82 -13.65 0.60 19.42
CA THR A 82 -12.74 0.08 20.46
C THR A 82 -11.62 -0.71 19.79
N PHE A 83 -10.35 -0.40 20.10
CA PHE A 83 -9.23 -1.19 19.58
C PHE A 83 -9.36 -2.67 20.01
N GLY A 84 -9.15 -3.57 19.05
CA GLY A 84 -9.39 -5.02 19.18
C GLY A 84 -10.83 -5.47 18.89
N ASP A 85 -11.76 -4.55 18.69
CA ASP A 85 -13.15 -4.88 18.34
C ASP A 85 -13.32 -5.14 16.84
N GLY A 86 -13.04 -6.38 16.44
CA GLY A 86 -13.23 -6.85 15.08
C GLY A 86 -14.66 -6.71 14.53
N PRO A 87 -15.70 -7.16 15.27
CA PRO A 87 -17.09 -6.94 14.91
C PRO A 87 -17.45 -5.46 14.73
N GLY A 88 -17.04 -4.59 15.67
CA GLY A 88 -17.27 -3.15 15.55
C GLY A 88 -16.62 -2.55 14.30
N ALA A 89 -15.42 -3.00 13.93
CA ALA A 89 -14.77 -2.57 12.69
C ALA A 89 -15.56 -2.98 11.43
N LEU A 90 -16.15 -4.18 11.42
CA LEU A 90 -17.01 -4.65 10.33
C LEU A 90 -18.31 -3.83 10.25
N GLU A 91 -18.92 -3.51 11.38
CA GLU A 91 -20.13 -2.67 11.44
C GLU A 91 -19.86 -1.26 10.91
N LEU A 92 -18.72 -0.65 11.27
CA LEU A 92 -18.33 0.66 10.73
C LEU A 92 -18.09 0.60 9.22
N LEU A 93 -17.55 -0.50 8.70
CA LEU A 93 -17.36 -0.67 7.26
C LEU A 93 -18.69 -0.90 6.53
N GLU A 94 -19.67 -1.52 7.19
CA GLU A 94 -21.05 -1.62 6.70
C GLU A 94 -21.71 -0.24 6.65
N GLU A 95 -21.49 0.63 7.65
CA GLU A 95 -21.95 2.03 7.60
C GLU A 95 -21.41 2.76 6.36
N VAL A 96 -20.14 2.52 5.99
CA VAL A 96 -19.54 3.04 4.74
C VAL A 96 -20.29 2.51 3.52
N SER A 97 -20.55 1.20 3.46
CA SER A 97 -21.31 0.54 2.39
C SER A 97 -22.71 1.15 2.21
N GLN A 98 -23.42 1.38 3.31
CA GLN A 98 -24.76 1.98 3.32
C GLN A 98 -24.75 3.50 3.09
N GLY A 99 -23.58 4.14 3.13
CA GLY A 99 -23.45 5.58 2.91
C GLY A 99 -24.16 6.42 3.97
N THR A 100 -24.18 5.95 5.22
CA THR A 100 -24.70 6.70 6.36
C THR A 100 -23.89 7.96 6.60
N VAL A 101 -24.33 8.85 7.49
CA VAL A 101 -23.55 10.07 7.80
C VAL A 101 -22.16 9.72 8.33
N LEU A 102 -22.08 8.75 9.26
CA LEU A 102 -20.81 8.26 9.79
C LEU A 102 -19.99 7.54 8.72
N GLY A 103 -20.63 6.66 7.95
CA GLY A 103 -19.98 5.94 6.85
C GLY A 103 -19.38 6.86 5.79
N ARG A 104 -20.05 7.98 5.48
CA ARG A 104 -19.51 9.01 4.59
C ARG A 104 -18.30 9.71 5.19
N VAL A 105 -18.27 9.96 6.50
CA VAL A 105 -17.09 10.54 7.16
C VAL A 105 -15.90 9.59 7.06
N LEU A 106 -16.09 8.33 7.45
CA LEU A 106 -15.05 7.30 7.39
C LEU A 106 -14.57 7.04 5.96
N GLY A 107 -15.48 7.01 5.00
CA GLY A 107 -15.19 6.82 3.57
C GLY A 107 -14.43 7.99 2.93
N GLN A 108 -14.25 9.12 3.61
CA GLN A 108 -13.40 10.23 3.15
C GLN A 108 -11.95 10.12 3.64
N GLY A 109 -11.58 9.00 4.30
CA GLY A 109 -10.23 8.72 4.73
C GLY A 109 -9.86 9.35 6.08
N ALA A 110 -8.64 9.05 6.54
CA ALA A 110 -8.16 9.39 7.87
C ALA A 110 -8.08 10.90 8.09
N ALA A 111 -7.68 11.66 7.06
CA ALA A 111 -7.52 13.12 7.15
C ALA A 111 -8.85 13.86 7.39
N ILE A 112 -9.94 13.40 6.80
CA ILE A 112 -11.27 14.00 6.97
C ILE A 112 -11.91 13.47 8.24
N THR A 113 -11.82 12.16 8.49
CA THR A 113 -12.29 11.52 9.72
C THR A 113 -11.76 12.25 10.96
N ALA A 114 -10.44 12.48 11.02
CA ALA A 114 -9.83 13.18 12.15
C ALA A 114 -10.33 14.62 12.31
N ARG A 115 -10.52 15.34 11.20
CA ARG A 115 -11.05 16.72 11.22
C ARG A 115 -12.47 16.77 11.76
N VAL A 116 -13.32 15.83 11.38
CA VAL A 116 -14.71 15.75 11.86
C VAL A 116 -14.75 15.44 13.36
N PHE A 117 -13.88 14.55 13.85
CA PHE A 117 -13.80 14.19 15.26
C PHE A 117 -12.93 15.14 16.11
N GLY A 118 -12.36 16.20 15.52
CA GLY A 118 -11.57 17.19 16.25
C GLY A 118 -10.20 16.70 16.73
N LEU A 119 -9.63 15.68 16.08
CA LEU A 119 -8.33 15.12 16.41
C LEU A 119 -7.20 15.88 15.70
N SER A 120 -6.12 16.17 16.43
CA SER A 120 -4.95 16.91 15.91
C SER A 120 -3.79 16.00 15.49
N ARG A 121 -3.73 14.77 16.02
CA ARG A 121 -2.70 13.79 15.70
C ARG A 121 -3.24 12.85 14.63
N VAL A 122 -2.89 13.14 13.38
CA VAL A 122 -3.42 12.41 12.22
C VAL A 122 -2.26 11.77 11.46
N PRO A 123 -2.28 10.44 11.21
CA PRO A 123 -1.18 9.74 10.55
C PRO A 123 -1.26 9.92 9.02
N VAL A 124 -1.12 11.15 8.52
CA VAL A 124 -1.24 11.47 7.09
C VAL A 124 -0.11 12.36 6.58
N VAL A 125 0.26 12.20 5.31
CA VAL A 125 1.13 13.13 4.57
C VAL A 125 0.43 13.53 3.27
N LYS A 126 0.32 14.84 3.02
CA LYS A 126 -0.46 15.39 1.89
C LYS A 126 -1.94 14.93 1.86
N GLY A 127 -2.47 14.51 3.01
CA GLY A 127 -3.85 14.03 3.15
C GLY A 127 -4.02 12.52 2.92
N GLN A 128 -2.97 11.78 2.55
CA GLN A 128 -2.99 10.33 2.41
C GLN A 128 -2.42 9.67 3.67
N ALA A 129 -3.04 8.58 4.14
CA ALA A 129 -2.64 7.86 5.34
C ALA A 129 -1.24 7.21 5.24
N ILE A 130 -0.51 7.23 6.35
CA ILE A 130 0.76 6.51 6.49
C ILE A 130 0.48 5.00 6.48
N PRO A 131 1.17 4.21 5.63
CA PRO A 131 0.97 2.78 5.52
C PRO A 131 1.71 2.04 6.66
N ALA A 132 1.79 0.71 6.56
CA ALA A 132 2.25 -0.18 7.64
C ALA A 132 3.76 -0.13 8.00
N HIS A 133 4.44 0.99 7.74
CA HIS A 133 5.85 1.22 8.11
C HIS A 133 5.98 2.49 8.96
N ASP A 134 6.59 2.35 10.14
CA ASP A 134 6.73 3.45 11.08
C ASP A 134 7.99 4.28 10.78
N PRO A 135 7.86 5.54 10.31
CA PRO A 135 9.00 6.37 9.96
C PRO A 135 9.86 6.79 11.17
N ARG A 136 9.39 6.55 12.41
CA ARG A 136 10.19 6.80 13.62
C ARG A 136 11.33 5.79 13.77
N LYS A 137 11.17 4.58 13.23
CA LYS A 137 12.21 3.55 13.18
C LYS A 137 12.89 3.52 11.82
N GLU A 138 12.16 3.84 10.76
CA GLU A 138 12.66 3.90 9.39
C GLU A 138 12.75 5.36 8.90
N ILE A 139 13.75 6.10 9.41
CA ILE A 139 13.89 7.54 9.14
C ILE A 139 13.95 7.85 7.64
N GLY A 140 14.64 7.02 6.86
CA GLY A 140 14.70 7.17 5.41
C GLY A 140 13.33 7.01 4.73
N THR A 141 12.51 6.06 5.19
CA THR A 141 11.11 5.92 4.75
C THR A 141 10.31 7.19 5.06
N GLY A 142 10.56 7.85 6.19
CA GLY A 142 9.96 9.14 6.53
C GLY A 142 10.30 10.27 5.55
N ILE A 143 11.55 10.36 5.08
CA ILE A 143 11.96 11.28 4.01
C ILE A 143 11.19 10.95 2.72
N GLY A 144 11.06 9.66 2.42
CA GLY A 144 10.23 9.15 1.33
C GLY A 144 8.80 9.67 1.39
N TYR A 145 8.08 9.45 2.50
CA TYR A 145 6.71 9.94 2.66
C TYR A 145 6.59 11.46 2.53
N ALA A 146 7.53 12.22 3.11
CA ALA A 146 7.51 13.67 3.04
C ALA A 146 7.66 14.18 1.59
N THR A 147 8.53 13.54 0.80
CA THR A 147 8.92 14.02 -0.53
C THR A 147 8.11 13.41 -1.67
N ASN A 148 7.53 12.21 -1.51
CA ASN A 148 6.79 11.51 -2.55
C ASN A 148 5.63 12.38 -3.08
N PRO A 149 5.50 12.60 -4.39
CA PRO A 149 4.41 13.40 -4.97
C PRO A 149 3.01 12.83 -4.67
N GLN A 150 2.87 11.51 -4.48
CA GLN A 150 1.58 10.86 -4.23
C GLN A 150 1.05 11.12 -2.81
N GLY A 151 1.95 11.23 -1.82
CA GLY A 151 1.59 11.28 -0.40
C GLY A 151 2.39 10.25 0.39
N ALA A 152 1.87 9.83 1.55
CA ALA A 152 2.46 8.72 2.30
C ALA A 152 2.15 7.39 1.61
N ASP A 153 2.90 7.06 0.56
CA ASP A 153 2.92 5.73 -0.05
C ASP A 153 4.31 5.12 0.15
N HIS A 154 4.37 3.81 0.39
CA HIS A 154 5.59 3.04 0.60
C HIS A 154 6.13 2.44 -0.71
N THR A 155 5.29 2.33 -1.73
CA THR A 155 5.69 1.86 -3.06
C THR A 155 6.76 2.78 -3.62
N GLY A 156 7.99 2.27 -3.71
CA GLY A 156 9.10 3.07 -4.26
C GLY A 156 9.78 4.05 -3.31
N VAL A 157 9.51 4.05 -2.00
CA VAL A 157 10.18 4.99 -1.07
C VAL A 157 10.60 4.41 0.28
N ILE A 158 10.36 3.12 0.55
CA ILE A 158 10.88 2.46 1.76
C ILE A 158 12.40 2.48 1.77
N ILE A 159 13.04 2.83 2.89
CA ILE A 159 14.50 2.79 3.06
C ILE A 159 14.83 2.16 4.42
N PHE A 160 15.22 0.88 4.39
CA PHE A 160 15.55 0.12 5.60
C PHE A 160 16.98 0.35 6.12
N GLN A 161 17.91 0.67 5.23
CA GLN A 161 19.34 0.78 5.56
C GLN A 161 19.93 1.99 4.83
N ALA A 162 20.53 2.89 5.60
CA ALA A 162 21.37 3.99 5.14
C ALA A 162 22.21 4.47 6.33
N GLU A 163 23.47 4.79 6.10
CA GLU A 163 24.42 5.13 7.16
C GLU A 163 24.27 6.58 7.61
N ASN A 164 23.84 7.47 6.70
CA ASN A 164 23.68 8.89 6.97
C ASN A 164 22.54 9.53 6.17
N THR A 165 22.17 10.76 6.54
CA THR A 165 21.05 11.49 5.92
C THR A 165 21.25 11.79 4.43
N ALA A 166 22.48 12.10 3.99
CA ALA A 166 22.72 12.41 2.57
C ALA A 166 22.47 11.19 1.68
N GLU A 167 22.90 10.02 2.15
CA GLU A 167 22.62 8.74 1.49
C GLU A 167 21.12 8.42 1.47
N MET A 168 20.39 8.69 2.57
CA MET A 168 18.93 8.50 2.63
C MET A 168 18.21 9.36 1.58
N VAL A 169 18.63 10.61 1.42
CA VAL A 169 18.04 11.54 0.43
C VAL A 169 18.27 11.03 -0.99
N GLU A 170 19.51 10.66 -1.33
CA GLU A 170 19.81 10.18 -2.68
C GLU A 170 19.12 8.84 -2.97
N THR A 171 19.09 7.93 -1.99
CA THR A 171 18.36 6.66 -2.10
C THR A 171 16.87 6.90 -2.32
N SER A 172 16.27 7.85 -1.59
CA SER A 172 14.86 8.21 -1.77
C SER A 172 14.60 8.72 -3.19
N ARG A 173 15.44 9.64 -3.68
CA ARG A 173 15.35 10.20 -5.03
C ARG A 173 15.44 9.11 -6.09
N GLN A 174 16.44 8.23 -5.99
CA GLN A 174 16.65 7.17 -6.97
C GLN A 174 15.49 6.17 -6.99
N LYS A 175 14.94 5.80 -5.83
CA LYS A 175 13.79 4.89 -5.78
C LYS A 175 12.54 5.50 -6.42
N GLN A 176 12.28 6.79 -6.19
CA GLN A 176 11.17 7.50 -6.83
C GLN A 176 11.32 7.53 -8.37
N ILE A 177 12.53 7.74 -8.88
CA ILE A 177 12.82 7.68 -10.33
C ILE A 177 12.56 6.28 -10.88
N ASN A 178 13.05 5.24 -10.19
CA ASN A 178 12.86 3.86 -10.62
C ASN A 178 11.37 3.46 -10.62
N THR A 179 10.62 3.85 -9.60
CA THR A 179 9.17 3.61 -9.54
C THR A 179 8.43 4.31 -10.67
N CYS A 180 8.78 5.56 -10.97
CA CYS A 180 8.23 6.26 -12.14
C CYS A 180 8.50 5.50 -13.45
N ALA A 181 9.71 4.93 -13.60
CA ALA A 181 10.03 4.11 -14.78
C ALA A 181 9.18 2.84 -14.83
N TYR A 182 9.05 2.10 -13.72
CA TYR A 182 8.19 0.90 -13.65
C TYR A 182 6.74 1.22 -14.04
N ASP A 183 6.17 2.27 -13.45
CA ASP A 183 4.79 2.68 -13.70
C ASP A 183 4.58 3.13 -15.14
N SER A 184 5.53 3.87 -15.71
CA SER A 184 5.48 4.34 -17.10
C SER A 184 5.53 3.20 -18.12
N MET A 185 6.26 2.13 -17.82
CA MET A 185 6.34 0.94 -18.68
C MET A 185 5.22 -0.08 -18.41
N GLY A 186 4.46 0.09 -17.33
CA GLY A 186 3.49 -0.90 -16.87
C GLY A 186 4.11 -2.20 -16.34
N LEU A 187 5.36 -2.13 -15.86
CA LEU A 187 6.06 -3.26 -15.23
C LEU A 187 5.74 -3.33 -13.74
N CYS A 188 5.72 -4.55 -13.20
CA CYS A 188 5.53 -4.75 -11.77
C CYS A 188 6.86 -4.61 -11.02
N GLN A 189 6.92 -3.72 -10.04
CA GLN A 189 8.11 -3.53 -9.19
C GLN A 189 8.57 -4.82 -8.49
N MET A 190 7.64 -5.72 -8.14
CA MET A 190 7.95 -7.01 -7.50
C MET A 190 8.66 -8.01 -8.43
N ALA A 191 8.75 -7.71 -9.73
CA ALA A 191 9.59 -8.48 -10.64
C ALA A 191 11.08 -8.22 -10.45
N GLU A 192 11.46 -7.23 -9.62
CA GLU A 192 12.85 -6.85 -9.28
C GLU A 192 13.75 -6.71 -10.52
N THR A 193 13.18 -6.28 -11.65
CA THR A 193 13.98 -6.02 -12.86
C THR A 193 14.95 -4.90 -12.55
N THR A 194 16.25 -5.19 -12.63
CA THR A 194 17.28 -4.22 -12.30
C THR A 194 17.22 -3.02 -13.25
N PRO A 195 17.71 -1.84 -12.85
CA PRO A 195 17.77 -0.67 -13.74
C PRO A 195 18.46 -0.97 -15.08
N GLU A 196 19.43 -1.89 -15.11
CA GLU A 196 20.07 -2.32 -16.37
C GLU A 196 19.10 -3.07 -17.29
N VAL A 197 18.23 -3.92 -16.74
CA VAL A 197 17.20 -4.65 -17.51
C VAL A 197 16.13 -3.69 -18.04
N ILE A 198 15.79 -2.66 -17.27
CA ILE A 198 14.86 -1.60 -17.69
C ILE A 198 15.45 -0.79 -18.86
N ALA A 199 16.71 -0.38 -18.74
CA ALA A 199 17.37 0.52 -19.69
C ALA A 199 17.75 -0.15 -21.02
N ILE A 200 18.13 -1.44 -21.00
CA ILE A 200 18.73 -2.11 -22.17
C ILE A 200 17.70 -2.69 -23.15
N ASP A 201 16.53 -3.13 -22.67
CA ASP A 201 15.61 -3.93 -23.51
C ASP A 201 14.23 -3.29 -23.78
N GLN A 202 13.75 -2.39 -22.91
CA GLN A 202 12.36 -1.88 -22.99
C GLN A 202 12.28 -0.43 -23.50
N MET A 203 13.22 0.45 -23.13
CA MET A 203 13.19 1.86 -23.53
C MET A 203 13.92 2.14 -24.84
N TRP A 204 14.91 1.31 -25.19
CA TRP A 204 15.78 1.54 -26.35
C TRP A 204 16.21 0.22 -26.96
N PRO A 205 15.41 -0.37 -27.88
CA PRO A 205 15.87 -1.54 -28.61
C PRO A 205 17.20 -1.19 -29.29
N SER A 206 18.22 -1.99 -29.01
CA SER A 206 19.60 -1.81 -29.47
C SER A 206 19.77 -1.83 -31.01
N GLU A 207 18.68 -2.04 -31.74
CA GLU A 207 18.64 -1.94 -33.19
C GLU A 207 18.19 -0.55 -33.65
N GLY A 208 19.16 0.33 -33.91
CA GLY A 208 18.97 1.40 -34.89
C GLY A 208 19.31 2.84 -34.48
N ASN A 209 19.83 3.11 -33.28
CA ASN A 209 20.12 4.49 -32.89
C ASN A 209 21.60 4.79 -32.68
N THR A 210 22.14 5.57 -33.61
CA THR A 210 23.47 6.20 -33.57
C THR A 210 23.39 7.52 -32.81
N PHE A 211 23.52 7.49 -31.49
CA PHE A 211 23.93 8.67 -30.72
C PHE A 211 25.13 8.29 -29.87
N ASN A 212 26.24 8.13 -30.57
CA ASN A 212 27.57 8.24 -29.99
C ASN A 212 28.08 9.63 -30.43
N SER A 213 28.15 10.56 -29.49
CA SER A 213 28.98 11.77 -29.58
C SER A 213 29.55 12.06 -28.22
#